data_AF-A0A958PUG3-F1
#
_entry.id   AF-A0A958PUG3-F1
#
_cell.length_a   1.000
_cell.length_b   1.000
_cell.length_c   1.000
_cell.angle_alpha   90.00
_cell.angle_beta   90.00
_cell.angle_gamma   90.00
#
_symmetry.space_group_name_H-M   'P 1'
#
loop_
_entity.id
_entity.type
_entity.pdbx_description
1 polymer ?
#
loop_
_entity_poly.entity_id
_entity_poly.type
_entity_poly.pdbx_seq_one_letter_code
_entity_poly.pdbx_strand_id
1 'polypeptide(L)'
;METIINPIKLIRTLLVLFLAIGMMGCQKEESRSRIGGARGARTTGDGRLTTTTGTVSQQSASGFTGIIWSGTGISQQEFQYRVDNFMSVSFDPIQNIGAVSGSYQADTGLRFMALNRAEMSSGQPVLTNANGSLRPQSGSIRILVWDEIAKTTGQGFQPTFEMVSGQIQNNQVTLSFSDSLGTLTIYGYINNGYFQGVIDYDNRQYWDGETPGAA
;
A
#
# COMPACT_ATOMS: atom_id res chain seq x y z
N MET A 1 -15.71 38.22 64.51
CA MET A 1 -16.16 38.78 63.24
C MET A 1 -16.53 37.61 62.34
N GLU A 2 -17.82 37.33 62.23
CA GLU A 2 -18.33 36.28 61.33
C GLU A 2 -18.57 36.89 59.96
N THR A 3 -17.87 36.39 58.95
CA THR A 3 -18.01 36.84 57.57
C THR A 3 -19.24 36.17 56.97
N ILE A 4 -20.32 36.92 56.78
CA ILE A 4 -21.54 36.43 56.14
C ILE A 4 -21.26 36.25 54.64
N ILE A 5 -21.01 35.01 54.22
CA ILE A 5 -20.81 34.66 52.82
C ILE A 5 -22.16 34.71 52.11
N ASN A 6 -22.30 35.61 51.14
CA ASN A 6 -23.52 35.74 50.35
C ASN A 6 -23.72 34.47 49.50
N PRO A 7 -24.78 33.67 49.75
CA PRO A 7 -24.96 32.37 49.11
C PRO A 7 -25.13 32.48 47.59
N ILE A 8 -25.65 33.62 47.10
CA ILE A 8 -25.83 33.87 45.67
C ILE A 8 -24.48 34.08 44.97
N LYS A 9 -23.50 34.70 45.63
CA LYS A 9 -22.15 34.85 45.08
C LYS A 9 -21.42 33.51 45.04
N LEU A 10 -21.55 32.69 46.08
CA LEU A 10 -20.92 31.38 46.15
C LEU A 10 -21.43 30.45 45.03
N ILE A 11 -22.75 30.44 44.79
CA ILE A 11 -23.38 29.62 43.74
C ILE A 11 -22.92 30.06 42.34
N ARG A 12 -22.82 31.37 42.09
CA ARG A 12 -22.33 31.89 40.80
C ARG A 12 -20.87 31.51 40.54
N THR A 13 -20.02 31.59 41.54
CA THR A 13 -18.60 31.20 41.41
C THR A 13 -18.45 29.69 41.17
N LEU A 14 -19.25 28.86 41.84
CA LEU A 14 -19.27 27.41 41.61
C LEU A 14 -19.74 27.03 40.20
N LEU A 15 -20.79 27.70 39.67
CA LEU A 15 -21.30 27.44 38.32
C LEU A 15 -20.28 27.75 37.22
N VAL A 16 -19.54 28.86 37.36
CA VAL A 16 -18.48 29.22 36.41
C VAL A 16 -17.31 28.22 36.48
N LEU A 17 -16.98 27.74 37.68
CA LEU A 17 -15.92 26.75 37.88
C LEU A 17 -16.29 25.39 37.27
N PHE A 18 -17.54 24.93 37.42
CA PHE A 18 -18.02 23.68 36.81
C PHE A 18 -18.09 23.78 35.28
N LEU A 19 -18.47 24.93 34.73
CA LEU A 19 -18.51 25.14 33.28
C LEU A 19 -17.10 25.16 32.65
N ALA A 20 -16.10 25.71 33.37
CA ALA A 20 -14.71 25.72 32.93
C ALA A 20 -14.07 24.32 32.92
N ILE A 21 -14.44 23.46 33.88
CA ILE A 21 -13.95 22.07 33.94
C ILE A 21 -14.59 21.22 32.83
N GLY A 22 -15.82 21.51 32.42
CA GLY A 22 -16.51 20.80 31.34
C GLY A 22 -15.94 21.02 29.93
N MET A 23 -15.14 22.07 29.71
CA MET A 23 -14.58 22.39 28.38
C MET A 23 -13.17 21.82 28.13
N MET A 24 -12.55 21.15 29.10
CA MET A 24 -11.24 20.49 28.93
C MET A 24 -11.34 19.03 28.42
N GLY A 25 -12.56 18.52 28.19
CA GLY A 25 -12.82 17.09 27.94
C GLY A 25 -13.04 16.67 26.51
N CYS A 26 -12.49 17.36 25.50
CA CYS A 26 -12.51 16.87 24.12
C CYS A 26 -11.11 16.96 23.51
N GLN A 27 -10.16 16.25 24.12
CA GLN A 27 -8.96 15.89 23.39
C GLN A 27 -9.39 14.92 22.30
N LYS A 28 -9.19 15.34 21.05
CA LYS A 28 -9.37 14.51 19.87
C LYS A 28 -8.55 13.24 20.11
N GLU A 29 -9.25 12.16 20.37
CA GLU A 29 -8.64 10.86 20.58
C GLU A 29 -8.10 10.41 19.22
N GLU A 30 -6.86 10.79 18.90
CA GLU A 30 -6.07 10.08 17.89
C GLU A 30 -5.66 8.72 18.46
N SER A 31 -6.66 7.92 18.81
CA SER A 31 -6.52 6.48 19.01
C SER A 31 -6.34 5.85 17.63
N ARG A 32 -5.18 6.11 17.01
CA ARG A 32 -4.58 5.16 16.07
C ARG A 32 -3.80 4.16 16.90
N SER A 33 -4.53 3.36 17.66
CA SER A 33 -4.01 2.10 18.15
C SER A 33 -3.76 1.23 16.92
N ARG A 34 -2.51 1.22 16.43
CA ARG A 34 -2.05 0.11 15.61
C ARG A 34 -2.29 -1.13 16.47
N ILE A 35 -3.26 -1.96 16.08
CA ILE A 35 -3.58 -3.19 16.80
C ILE A 35 -2.27 -3.95 16.89
N GLY A 36 -1.68 -3.94 18.09
CA GLY A 36 -0.45 -4.63 18.42
C GLY A 36 -0.75 -6.12 18.46
N GLY A 37 -0.92 -6.71 17.28
CA GLY A 37 -0.79 -8.16 17.12
C GLY A 37 0.62 -8.54 17.50
N ALA A 38 0.73 -9.44 18.46
CA ALA A 38 1.97 -9.94 19.04
C ALA A 38 3.05 -10.20 17.98
N ARG A 39 4.30 -9.88 18.32
CA ARG A 39 5.52 -10.24 17.58
C ARG A 39 5.63 -11.77 17.47
N GLY A 40 4.92 -12.35 16.52
CA GLY A 40 5.18 -13.67 16.00
C GLY A 40 6.14 -13.52 14.83
N ALA A 41 7.20 -14.33 14.80
CA ALA A 41 7.96 -14.57 13.59
C ALA A 41 6.97 -14.72 12.44
N ARG A 42 7.05 -13.83 11.45
CA ARG A 42 6.16 -13.84 10.29
C ARG A 42 6.41 -15.14 9.57
N THR A 43 5.57 -16.13 9.86
CA THR A 43 5.57 -17.42 9.19
C THR A 43 5.45 -17.14 7.70
N THR A 44 6.15 -17.94 6.89
CA THR A 44 6.23 -18.04 5.43
C THR A 44 4.86 -18.25 4.74
N GLY A 45 3.85 -17.52 5.19
CA GLY A 45 2.46 -17.63 4.80
C GLY A 45 2.27 -16.96 3.46
N ASP A 46 2.30 -17.80 2.43
CA ASP A 46 1.64 -17.66 1.13
C ASP A 46 1.18 -16.22 0.86
N GLY A 47 2.16 -15.35 0.50
CA GLY A 47 2.03 -13.90 0.30
C GLY A 47 1.20 -13.54 -0.94
N ARG A 48 0.18 -14.35 -1.22
CA ARG A 48 -0.67 -14.28 -2.39
C ARG A 48 -1.61 -13.10 -2.24
N LEU A 49 -1.20 -11.99 -2.84
CA LEU A 49 -1.98 -10.75 -2.97
C LEU A 49 -3.10 -11.00 -3.99
N THR A 50 -4.08 -11.85 -3.67
CA THR A 50 -5.22 -12.04 -4.55
C THR A 50 -6.03 -10.76 -4.64
N THR A 51 -6.43 -10.40 -5.86
CA THR A 51 -7.35 -9.33 -6.27
C THR A 51 -6.81 -7.90 -6.29
N THR A 52 -6.43 -7.47 -7.50
CA THR A 52 -6.19 -6.08 -7.87
C THR A 52 -6.89 -5.78 -9.19
N THR A 53 -8.20 -5.54 -9.17
CA THR A 53 -8.79 -4.79 -10.29
C THR A 53 -8.04 -3.45 -10.32
N GLY A 54 -7.61 -3.01 -11.48
CA GLY A 54 -6.88 -1.76 -11.65
C GLY A 54 -7.47 -1.09 -12.88
N THR A 55 -8.23 -0.02 -12.71
CA THR A 55 -8.54 0.83 -13.85
C THR A 55 -7.37 1.76 -14.04
N VAL A 56 -6.59 1.58 -15.10
CA VAL A 56 -5.62 2.58 -15.54
C VAL A 56 -6.44 3.69 -16.20
N SER A 57 -6.73 4.80 -15.53
CA SER A 57 -7.23 6.00 -16.25
C SER A 57 -6.05 6.92 -16.51
N GLN A 58 -5.73 7.12 -17.78
CA GLN A 58 -4.61 7.95 -18.23
C GLN A 58 -4.79 9.39 -17.73
N GLN A 59 -3.85 9.89 -16.92
CA GLN A 59 -3.79 11.31 -16.56
C GLN A 59 -2.35 11.78 -16.30
N SER A 60 -1.41 11.49 -17.21
CA SER A 60 -0.15 12.25 -17.31
C SER A 60 0.62 11.85 -18.58
N ALA A 61 1.30 12.81 -19.19
CA ALA A 61 2.13 12.63 -20.38
C ALA A 61 3.41 11.79 -20.14
N SER A 62 3.66 11.28 -18.92
CA SER A 62 4.93 10.64 -18.54
C SER A 62 4.83 9.29 -17.79
N GLY A 63 3.74 8.52 -17.92
CA GLY A 63 3.73 7.15 -17.39
C GLY A 63 2.40 6.42 -17.43
N PHE A 64 2.45 5.08 -17.45
CA PHE A 64 1.27 4.23 -17.27
C PHE A 64 1.15 3.86 -15.79
N THR A 65 0.29 4.57 -15.05
CA THR A 65 0.06 4.34 -13.62
C THR A 65 -1.26 3.59 -13.41
N GLY A 66 -1.23 2.55 -12.58
CA GLY A 66 -2.41 1.88 -12.06
C GLY A 66 -2.45 1.89 -10.53
N ILE A 67 -3.62 1.62 -9.97
CA ILE A 67 -3.86 1.57 -8.52
C ILE A 67 -3.91 0.10 -8.10
N ILE A 68 -3.30 -0.20 -6.95
CA ILE A 68 -3.42 -1.49 -6.29
C ILE A 68 -4.29 -1.30 -5.05
N TRP A 69 -5.41 -2.03 -4.99
CA TRP A 69 -6.37 -1.97 -3.90
C TRP A 69 -6.78 -3.36 -3.43
N SER A 70 -7.37 -3.43 -2.26
CA SER A 70 -7.89 -4.65 -1.66
C SER A 70 -9.13 -5.12 -2.41
N GLY A 71 -9.09 -6.30 -3.03
CA GLY A 71 -10.30 -6.83 -3.65
C GLY A 71 -11.23 -7.52 -2.66
N THR A 72 -12.25 -8.16 -3.21
CA THR A 72 -13.40 -8.66 -2.46
C THR A 72 -13.00 -9.72 -1.44
N GLY A 73 -13.46 -9.55 -0.20
CA GLY A 73 -13.21 -10.50 0.90
C GLY A 73 -11.90 -10.27 1.66
N ILE A 74 -11.07 -9.32 1.24
CA ILE A 74 -9.87 -8.91 1.97
C ILE A 74 -10.23 -7.74 2.88
N SER A 75 -9.94 -7.88 4.18
CA SER A 75 -10.14 -6.80 5.14
C SER A 75 -9.02 -5.76 5.03
N GLN A 76 -9.27 -4.52 5.48
CA GLN A 76 -8.23 -3.49 5.53
C GLN A 76 -7.02 -3.91 6.37
N GLN A 77 -7.21 -4.67 7.44
CA GLN A 77 -6.13 -5.18 8.28
C GLN A 77 -5.28 -6.22 7.53
N GLU A 78 -5.93 -7.12 6.81
CA GLU A 78 -5.25 -8.12 5.97
C GLU A 78 -4.48 -7.44 4.84
N PHE A 79 -5.06 -6.42 4.19
CA PHE A 79 -4.36 -5.63 3.19
C PHE A 79 -3.10 -4.96 3.76
N GLN A 80 -3.22 -4.26 4.89
CA GLN A 80 -2.07 -3.65 5.57
C GLN A 80 -1.00 -4.70 5.91
N TYR A 81 -1.40 -5.86 6.43
CA TYR A 81 -0.48 -6.95 6.75
C TYR A 81 0.31 -7.40 5.51
N ARG A 82 -0.36 -7.49 4.35
CA ARG A 82 0.30 -7.84 3.08
C ARG A 82 1.27 -6.75 2.61
N VAL A 83 0.93 -5.46 2.78
CA VAL A 83 1.86 -4.36 2.50
C VAL A 83 3.07 -4.43 3.42
N ASP A 84 2.85 -4.63 4.73
CA ASP A 84 3.93 -4.73 5.70
C ASP A 84 4.87 -5.91 5.38
N ASN A 85 4.37 -7.03 4.86
CA ASN A 85 5.18 -8.18 4.45
C ASN A 85 5.93 -7.94 3.14
N PHE A 86 5.31 -7.28 2.16
CA PHE A 86 6.00 -6.85 0.94
C PHE A 86 7.22 -5.99 1.28
N MET A 87 7.06 -5.11 2.27
CA MET A 87 8.06 -4.11 2.65
C MET A 87 9.11 -4.61 3.63
N SER A 88 8.86 -5.73 4.33
CA SER A 88 9.75 -6.22 5.38
C SER A 88 11.15 -6.60 4.89
N VAL A 89 11.33 -6.78 3.59
CA VAL A 89 12.65 -7.05 3.01
C VAL A 89 13.58 -5.83 3.06
N SER A 90 13.02 -4.61 3.07
CA SER A 90 13.81 -3.37 2.98
C SER A 90 14.08 -2.73 4.34
N PHE A 91 13.18 -2.88 5.31
CA PHE A 91 13.27 -2.30 6.64
C PHE A 91 12.20 -2.87 7.57
N ASP A 92 12.24 -2.54 8.87
CA ASP A 92 11.15 -2.84 9.81
C ASP A 92 9.89 -2.03 9.43
N PRO A 93 8.84 -2.67 8.88
CA PRO A 93 7.64 -1.97 8.44
C PRO A 93 6.85 -1.40 9.63
N ILE A 94 7.11 -1.86 10.85
CA ILE A 94 6.42 -1.37 12.04
C ILE A 94 6.88 0.05 12.39
N GLN A 95 8.18 0.33 12.25
CA GLN A 95 8.72 1.63 12.60
C GLN A 95 8.65 2.64 11.44
N ASN A 96 8.59 2.15 10.20
CA ASN A 96 8.85 2.97 9.03
C ASN A 96 7.65 3.13 8.07
N ILE A 97 6.52 2.44 8.31
CA ILE A 97 5.31 2.56 7.48
C ILE A 97 4.11 2.95 8.32
N GLY A 98 3.41 3.98 7.87
CA GLY A 98 2.09 4.37 8.35
C GLY A 98 0.97 3.48 7.78
N ALA A 99 -0.28 3.91 7.96
CA ALA A 99 -1.40 3.17 7.38
C ALA A 99 -1.46 3.33 5.85
N VAL A 100 -1.73 2.23 5.14
CA VAL A 100 -1.91 2.17 3.70
C VAL A 100 -3.32 1.65 3.43
N SER A 101 -4.17 2.49 2.83
CA SER A 101 -5.54 2.10 2.53
C SER A 101 -5.60 1.11 1.36
N GLY A 102 -6.37 0.05 1.53
CA GLY A 102 -6.76 -0.87 0.47
C GLY A 102 -8.02 -0.42 -0.26
N SER A 103 -8.58 0.75 0.04
CA SER A 103 -9.76 1.28 -0.66
C SER A 103 -9.39 1.91 -2.00
N TYR A 104 -10.23 1.71 -3.01
CA TYR A 104 -10.09 2.39 -4.29
C TYR A 104 -10.14 3.91 -4.09
N GLN A 105 -9.19 4.64 -4.70
CA GLN A 105 -9.09 6.12 -4.66
C GLN A 105 -8.86 6.75 -3.28
N ALA A 106 -8.39 5.99 -2.28
CA ALA A 106 -7.97 6.58 -1.02
C ALA A 106 -6.70 7.45 -1.17
N ASP A 107 -6.51 8.36 -0.22
CA ASP A 107 -5.33 9.24 -0.18
C ASP A 107 -4.02 8.47 0.02
N THR A 108 -4.06 7.37 0.77
CA THR A 108 -2.97 6.41 0.92
C THR A 108 -3.30 5.15 0.12
N GLY A 109 -2.27 4.42 -0.31
CA GLY A 109 -2.47 3.21 -1.08
C GLY A 109 -1.21 2.75 -1.80
N LEU A 110 -1.41 1.75 -2.65
CA LEU A 110 -0.37 1.22 -3.52
C LEU A 110 -0.66 1.65 -4.97
N ARG A 111 0.38 1.99 -5.71
CA ARG A 111 0.29 2.27 -7.15
C ARG A 111 1.39 1.49 -7.86
N PHE A 112 1.12 1.02 -9.08
CA PHE A 112 2.19 0.53 -9.94
C PHE A 112 2.36 1.50 -11.11
N MET A 113 3.59 1.74 -11.52
CA MET A 113 3.95 2.62 -12.62
C MET A 113 4.81 1.83 -13.60
N ALA A 114 4.35 1.66 -14.84
CA ALA A 114 5.23 1.13 -15.88
C ALA A 114 6.21 2.23 -16.29
N LEU A 115 7.50 1.94 -16.18
CA LEU A 115 8.57 2.86 -16.57
C LEU A 115 8.89 2.70 -18.06
N ASN A 116 8.88 1.45 -18.55
CA ASN A 116 9.13 1.09 -19.95
C ASN A 116 8.02 0.18 -20.48
N ARG A 117 7.80 0.22 -21.80
CA ARG A 117 6.84 -0.65 -22.47
C ARG A 117 7.47 -2.01 -22.76
N ALA A 118 6.80 -3.09 -22.37
CA ALA A 118 7.20 -4.42 -22.77
C ALA A 118 7.15 -4.59 -24.31
N GLU A 119 8.11 -5.33 -24.85
CA GLU A 119 8.19 -5.71 -26.25
C GLU A 119 7.85 -7.20 -26.40
N MET A 120 7.27 -7.58 -27.55
CA MET A 120 7.19 -8.98 -27.95
C MET A 120 8.61 -9.52 -28.19
N SER A 121 8.84 -10.84 -28.08
CA SER A 121 10.15 -11.44 -28.40
C SER A 121 10.62 -11.16 -29.83
N SER A 122 9.71 -10.80 -30.74
CA SER A 122 10.01 -10.33 -32.10
C SER A 122 10.53 -8.89 -32.19
N GLY A 123 10.63 -8.16 -31.07
CA GLY A 123 11.02 -6.75 -31.02
C GLY A 123 9.91 -5.76 -31.40
N GLN A 124 8.69 -6.24 -31.62
CA GLN A 124 7.53 -5.39 -31.89
C GLN A 124 6.85 -4.93 -30.59
N PRO A 125 6.24 -3.73 -30.55
CA PRO A 125 5.45 -3.32 -29.39
C PRO A 125 4.25 -4.25 -29.21
N VAL A 126 3.84 -4.46 -27.96
CA VAL A 126 2.64 -5.24 -27.63
C VAL A 126 1.40 -4.50 -28.16
N LEU A 127 0.66 -5.14 -29.07
CA LEU A 127 -0.64 -4.68 -29.56
C LEU A 127 -1.78 -5.35 -28.79
N THR A 128 -2.97 -4.75 -28.80
CA THR A 128 -4.19 -5.39 -28.29
C THR A 128 -4.47 -6.69 -29.06
N ASN A 129 -4.82 -7.76 -28.37
CA ASN A 129 -4.97 -9.13 -28.91
C ASN A 129 -3.68 -9.80 -29.39
N ALA A 130 -2.51 -9.36 -28.95
CA ALA A 130 -1.27 -10.07 -29.21
C ALA A 130 -1.25 -11.46 -28.53
N ASN A 131 -0.67 -12.45 -29.22
CA ASN A 131 -0.36 -13.75 -28.66
C ASN A 131 1.16 -13.95 -28.76
N GLY A 132 1.79 -14.37 -27.67
CA GLY A 132 3.21 -14.73 -27.66
C GLY A 132 3.94 -14.35 -26.39
N SER A 133 5.25 -14.60 -26.41
CA SER A 133 6.16 -14.27 -25.32
C SER A 133 6.64 -12.82 -25.42
N LEU A 134 6.82 -12.21 -24.26
CA LEU A 134 7.45 -10.90 -24.12
C LEU A 134 8.96 -11.07 -23.98
N ARG A 135 9.71 -10.11 -24.52
CA ARG A 135 11.16 -10.06 -24.44
C ARG A 135 11.59 -9.74 -23.00
N PRO A 136 12.39 -10.59 -22.33
CA PRO A 136 12.97 -10.25 -21.02
C PRO A 136 13.68 -8.89 -21.04
N GLN A 137 13.66 -8.19 -19.91
CA GLN A 137 14.30 -6.87 -19.71
C GLN A 137 13.78 -5.74 -20.61
N SER A 138 12.72 -5.96 -21.39
CA SER A 138 12.09 -4.88 -22.18
C SER A 138 11.14 -4.00 -21.38
N GLY A 139 10.65 -4.50 -20.24
CA GLY A 139 9.72 -3.79 -19.36
C GLY A 139 10.27 -3.64 -17.96
N SER A 140 9.89 -2.55 -17.30
CA SER A 140 10.14 -2.36 -15.88
C SER A 140 8.97 -1.64 -15.23
N ILE A 141 8.74 -1.95 -13.95
CA ILE A 141 7.69 -1.36 -13.16
C ILE A 141 8.25 -0.81 -11.86
N ARG A 142 7.59 0.21 -11.34
CA ARG A 142 7.80 0.73 -9.99
C ARG A 142 6.54 0.54 -9.18
N ILE A 143 6.66 -0.02 -7.98
CA ILE A 143 5.56 -0.02 -7.01
C ILE A 143 5.76 1.18 -6.10
N LEU A 144 4.79 2.08 -6.02
CA LEU A 144 4.76 3.19 -5.09
C LEU A 144 3.88 2.82 -3.90
N VAL A 145 4.49 2.75 -2.72
CA VAL A 145 3.80 2.66 -1.43
C VAL A 145 3.63 4.07 -0.89
N TRP A 146 2.40 4.57 -0.90
CA TRP A 146 2.06 5.90 -0.40
C TRP A 146 1.24 5.75 0.89
N ASP A 147 1.90 5.86 2.04
CA ASP A 147 1.32 5.69 3.36
C ASP A 147 1.04 7.05 4.04
N GLU A 148 0.61 7.01 5.31
CA GLU A 148 0.36 8.23 6.08
C GLU A 148 1.62 9.05 6.38
N ILE A 149 2.80 8.42 6.46
CA ILE A 149 4.07 9.13 6.69
C ILE A 149 4.44 9.89 5.41
N ALA A 150 4.33 9.24 4.25
CA ALA A 150 4.56 9.79 2.92
C ALA A 150 3.65 10.99 2.62
N LYS A 151 2.41 11.00 3.13
CA LYS A 151 1.53 12.19 3.05
C LYS A 151 2.15 13.42 3.74
N THR A 152 2.84 13.21 4.86
CA THR A 152 3.45 14.31 5.62
C THR A 152 4.84 14.68 5.09
N THR A 153 5.64 13.69 4.67
CA THR A 153 7.02 13.93 4.20
C THR A 153 7.10 14.23 2.71
N GLY A 154 6.07 13.91 1.94
CA GLY A 154 6.08 13.96 0.47
C GLY A 154 6.91 12.85 -0.18
N GLN A 155 7.40 11.87 0.59
CA GLN A 155 8.28 10.80 0.12
C GLN A 155 7.67 9.43 0.42
N GLY A 156 7.24 8.72 -0.63
CA GLY A 156 6.80 7.33 -0.56
C GLY A 156 7.90 6.35 -0.99
N PHE A 157 7.78 5.09 -0.55
CA PHE A 157 8.72 4.02 -0.91
C PHE A 157 8.44 3.48 -2.32
N GLN A 158 9.50 3.23 -3.10
CA GLN A 158 9.43 3.11 -4.56
C GLN A 158 10.36 2.03 -5.16
N PRO A 159 10.19 0.74 -4.84
CA PRO A 159 11.00 -0.32 -5.41
C PRO A 159 10.72 -0.44 -6.90
N THR A 160 11.79 -0.71 -7.65
CA THR A 160 11.74 -0.88 -9.10
C THR A 160 12.11 -2.32 -9.44
N PHE A 161 11.30 -2.95 -10.28
CA PHE A 161 11.47 -4.32 -10.71
C PHE A 161 11.65 -4.38 -12.22
N GLU A 162 12.57 -5.24 -12.65
CA GLU A 162 12.85 -5.49 -14.06
C GLU A 162 12.12 -6.74 -14.52
N MET A 163 11.55 -6.72 -15.72
CA MET A 163 10.80 -7.85 -16.26
C MET A 163 11.76 -8.99 -16.58
N VAL A 164 11.49 -10.18 -16.04
CA VAL A 164 12.28 -11.39 -16.32
C VAL A 164 11.60 -12.30 -17.33
N SER A 165 10.27 -12.29 -17.37
CA SER A 165 9.49 -13.03 -18.36
C SER A 165 8.10 -12.43 -18.51
N GLY A 166 7.44 -12.75 -19.62
CA GLY A 166 6.04 -12.42 -19.80
C GLY A 166 5.41 -13.17 -20.96
N GLN A 167 4.10 -13.36 -20.87
CA GLN A 167 3.29 -14.04 -21.88
C GLN A 167 1.95 -13.34 -22.01
N ILE A 168 1.47 -13.22 -23.25
CA ILE A 168 0.12 -12.78 -23.57
C ILE A 168 -0.55 -13.87 -24.40
N GLN A 169 -1.75 -14.29 -23.99
CA GLN A 169 -2.55 -15.27 -24.70
C GLN A 169 -4.03 -14.94 -24.56
N ASN A 170 -4.72 -14.66 -25.67
CA ASN A 170 -6.16 -14.34 -25.70
C ASN A 170 -6.52 -13.22 -24.71
N ASN A 171 -5.75 -12.12 -24.73
CA ASN A 171 -5.81 -11.01 -23.79
C ASN A 171 -5.49 -11.34 -22.33
N GLN A 172 -5.23 -12.60 -21.97
CA GLN A 172 -4.67 -12.94 -20.66
C GLN A 172 -3.19 -12.60 -20.65
N VAL A 173 -2.72 -12.01 -19.56
CA VAL A 173 -1.36 -11.53 -19.39
C VAL A 173 -0.78 -12.16 -18.13
N THR A 174 0.42 -12.72 -18.26
CA THR A 174 1.26 -13.14 -17.13
C THR A 174 2.60 -12.45 -17.28
N LEU A 175 3.02 -11.63 -16.31
CA LEU A 175 4.30 -10.94 -16.30
C LEU A 175 5.03 -11.30 -15.02
N SER A 176 6.29 -11.68 -15.12
CA SER A 176 7.16 -11.85 -13.97
C SER A 176 8.22 -10.76 -13.98
N PHE A 177 8.38 -10.12 -12.84
CA PHE A 177 9.42 -9.14 -12.56
C PHE A 177 10.26 -9.63 -11.39
N SER A 178 11.50 -9.15 -11.31
CA SER A 178 12.36 -9.40 -10.16
C SER A 178 13.24 -8.21 -9.85
N ASP A 179 13.68 -8.13 -8.61
CA ASP A 179 14.78 -7.29 -8.15
C ASP A 179 15.76 -8.14 -7.34
N SER A 180 16.63 -7.49 -6.56
CA SER A 180 17.55 -8.19 -5.65
C SER A 180 16.86 -8.83 -4.44
N LEU A 181 15.63 -8.43 -4.14
CA LEU A 181 14.93 -8.70 -2.89
C LEU A 181 13.80 -9.73 -3.05
N GLY A 182 13.27 -9.90 -4.26
CA GLY A 182 12.15 -10.79 -4.52
C GLY A 182 11.74 -10.89 -5.99
N THR A 183 10.60 -11.55 -6.17
CA THR A 183 9.91 -11.65 -7.45
C THR A 183 8.49 -11.15 -7.31
N LEU A 184 8.00 -10.49 -8.34
CA LEU A 184 6.64 -9.98 -8.44
C LEU A 184 6.01 -10.57 -9.69
N THR A 185 4.88 -11.25 -9.56
CA THR A 185 4.16 -11.81 -10.70
C THR A 185 2.79 -11.16 -10.86
N ILE A 186 2.53 -10.65 -12.05
CA ILE A 186 1.27 -10.01 -12.41
C ILE A 186 0.49 -10.96 -13.32
N TYR A 187 -0.72 -11.34 -12.92
CA TYR A 187 -1.62 -12.18 -13.70
C TYR A 187 -2.92 -11.44 -13.95
N GLY A 188 -3.44 -11.44 -15.16
CA GLY A 188 -4.69 -10.74 -15.44
C GLY A 188 -5.09 -10.76 -16.89
N TYR A 189 -5.81 -9.73 -17.31
CA TYR A 189 -6.26 -9.58 -18.67
C TYR A 189 -6.26 -8.11 -19.13
N ILE A 190 -6.13 -7.90 -20.44
CA ILE A 190 -6.28 -6.60 -21.08
C ILE A 190 -7.74 -6.45 -21.52
N ASN A 191 -8.42 -5.43 -21.03
CA ASN A 191 -9.76 -5.06 -21.44
C ASN A 191 -9.82 -3.57 -21.79
N ASN A 192 -10.24 -3.24 -23.01
CA ASN A 192 -10.30 -1.85 -23.52
C ASN A 192 -8.99 -1.07 -23.36
N GLY A 193 -7.85 -1.74 -23.57
CA GLY A 193 -6.52 -1.14 -23.42
C GLY A 193 -6.03 -1.01 -21.97
N TYR A 194 -6.78 -1.52 -21.00
CA TYR A 194 -6.44 -1.48 -19.58
C TYR A 194 -6.13 -2.87 -19.04
N PHE A 195 -5.07 -2.99 -18.25
CA PHE A 195 -4.76 -4.22 -17.53
C PHE A 195 -5.58 -4.32 -16.24
N GLN A 196 -6.21 -5.47 -16.00
CA GLN A 196 -6.88 -5.80 -14.74
C GLN A 196 -6.45 -7.18 -14.27
N GLY A 197 -6.15 -7.36 -12.98
CA GLY A 197 -5.63 -8.64 -12.54
C GLY A 197 -5.32 -8.79 -11.07
N VAL A 198 -4.19 -9.43 -10.81
CA VAL A 198 -3.68 -9.84 -9.51
C VAL A 198 -2.18 -9.63 -9.57
N ILE A 199 -1.61 -9.16 -8.47
CA ILE A 199 -0.17 -9.02 -8.32
C ILE A 199 0.21 -9.90 -7.16
N ASP A 200 0.99 -10.94 -7.38
CA ASP A 200 1.59 -11.74 -6.32
C ASP A 200 3.03 -11.28 -6.11
N TYR A 201 3.51 -11.31 -4.86
CA TYR A 201 4.93 -11.08 -4.57
C TYR A 201 5.47 -12.22 -3.71
N ASP A 202 6.76 -12.49 -3.91
CA ASP A 202 7.52 -13.46 -3.15
C ASP A 202 8.87 -12.83 -2.80
N ASN A 203 9.06 -12.53 -1.52
CA ASN A 203 10.30 -11.96 -1.02
C ASN A 203 11.29 -13.09 -0.75
N ARG A 204 12.53 -12.95 -1.23
CA ARG A 204 13.59 -13.94 -0.96
C ARG A 204 14.21 -13.77 0.42
N GLN A 205 13.96 -12.63 1.05
CA GLN A 205 14.52 -12.24 2.34
C GLN A 205 13.46 -11.48 3.15
N TYR A 206 13.53 -11.56 4.47
CA TYR A 206 12.55 -10.95 5.37
C TYR A 206 13.24 -10.25 6.55
N TRP A 207 12.51 -9.38 7.23
CA TRP A 207 12.95 -8.82 8.52
C TRP A 207 12.84 -9.91 9.59
N ASP A 208 13.96 -10.29 10.19
CA ASP A 208 14.03 -11.33 11.23
C ASP A 208 13.76 -10.82 12.65
N GLY A 209 13.67 -9.49 12.83
CA GLY A 209 13.55 -8.85 14.14
C GLY A 209 14.73 -7.93 14.48
N GLU A 210 15.85 -8.09 13.79
CA GLU A 210 17.10 -7.36 14.05
C GLU A 210 17.71 -6.74 12.78
N THR A 211 17.65 -7.44 11.64
CA THR A 211 18.27 -7.01 10.37
C THR A 211 17.28 -7.10 9.20
N PRO A 212 17.16 -6.06 8.33
CA PRO A 212 16.34 -6.16 7.12
C PRO A 212 17.03 -7.03 6.09
N GLY A 213 16.24 -7.85 5.39
CA GLY A 213 16.76 -8.70 4.33
C GLY A 213 17.55 -9.91 4.84
N ALA A 214 17.25 -10.41 6.05
CA ALA A 214 17.77 -11.69 6.50
C ALA A 214 17.20 -12.82 5.62
N ALA A 215 18.05 -13.78 5.25
CA ALA A 215 17.70 -14.92 4.41
C ALA A 215 17.21 -16.11 5.24
#